data_AF-A0A2N1J808-F1
#
_entry.id   AF-A0A2N1J808-F1
#
_cell.length_a   1.000
_cell.length_b   1.000
_cell.length_c   1.000
_cell.angle_alpha   90.00
_cell.angle_beta   90.00
_cell.angle_gamma   90.00
#
_symmetry.space_group_name_H-M   'P 1'
#
loop_
_entity.id
_entity.type
_entity.pdbx_description
1 polymer ?
#
loop_
_entity_poly.entity_id
_entity_poly.type
_entity_poly.pdbx_seq_one_letter_code
_entity_poly.pdbx_strand_id
1 'polypeptide(L)'
;MLLQKGAIMGDSVLAHEIVPWWSPDATVAAQASASQQILQEKGLDPELVRRLTQIGGPTLADTDPTRIMPVAVGALNMANVEIGNWTRQRRRAKEHALGLGSAPKSNEGSAEPGPEPEPEPLRSRVLSTVLRAGAVISIPIATQVPAVLLVYWATSACATFAQNMYFARKEAE
;
A
#
# COMPACT_ATOMS: atom_id res chain seq x y z
N MET A 1 31.05 14.14 -22.88
CA MET A 1 30.65 15.46 -23.41
C MET A 1 29.28 15.79 -22.84
N LEU A 2 29.22 16.53 -21.73
CA LEU A 2 29.18 18.01 -21.69
C LEU A 2 27.77 18.58 -21.92
N LEU A 3 26.76 18.16 -21.15
CA LEU A 3 25.48 18.89 -21.07
C LEU A 3 25.04 19.19 -19.63
N GLN A 4 25.95 19.07 -18.66
CA GLN A 4 25.63 19.33 -17.26
C GLN A 4 26.76 20.06 -16.52
N LYS A 5 27.45 20.96 -17.23
CA LYS A 5 28.33 21.96 -16.63
C LYS A 5 28.14 23.27 -17.37
N GLY A 6 27.39 24.19 -16.78
CA GLY A 6 27.37 25.60 -17.16
C GLY A 6 26.14 26.05 -17.94
N ALA A 7 25.65 27.22 -17.56
CA ALA A 7 24.48 27.95 -18.04
C ALA A 7 23.17 27.37 -17.48
N ILE A 8 22.50 27.98 -16.50
CA ILE A 8 22.13 29.41 -16.49
C ILE A 8 22.05 30.02 -15.08
N MET A 9 22.15 29.28 -13.96
CA MET A 9 22.00 29.91 -12.63
C MET A 9 22.88 29.25 -11.56
N GLY A 10 24.05 29.82 -11.32
CA GLY A 10 24.99 29.35 -10.29
C GLY A 10 24.64 29.77 -8.86
N ASP A 11 23.68 30.69 -8.67
CA ASP A 11 23.35 31.31 -7.37
C ASP A 11 21.84 31.66 -7.24
N SER A 12 20.97 31.09 -8.07
CA SER A 12 19.53 31.35 -7.94
C SER A 12 18.90 30.41 -6.91
N VAL A 13 18.00 30.93 -6.07
CA VAL A 13 17.13 30.15 -5.17
C VAL A 13 16.42 28.99 -5.91
N LEU A 14 16.07 29.19 -7.19
CA LEU A 14 15.44 28.17 -8.04
C LEU A 14 16.36 26.99 -8.38
N ALA A 15 17.68 27.18 -8.40
CA ALA A 15 18.64 26.09 -8.62
C ALA A 15 18.70 25.16 -7.40
N HIS A 16 18.50 25.70 -6.19
CA HIS A 16 18.28 24.91 -4.98
C HIS A 16 16.91 24.21 -4.95
N GLU A 17 15.93 24.67 -5.73
CA GLU A 17 14.63 23.98 -5.87
C GLU A 17 14.65 22.84 -6.90
N ILE A 18 15.50 22.95 -7.93
CA ILE A 18 15.64 21.91 -8.98
C ILE A 18 16.48 20.73 -8.47
N VAL A 19 17.42 21.00 -7.58
CA VAL A 19 18.18 19.95 -6.88
C VAL A 19 17.24 19.31 -5.87
N PRO A 20 16.92 18.01 -6.00
CA PRO A 20 15.97 17.40 -5.09
C PRO A 20 16.46 17.52 -3.66
N TRP A 21 15.55 17.82 -2.73
CA TRP A 21 15.86 17.94 -1.29
C TRP A 21 16.51 16.67 -0.69
N TRP A 22 16.44 15.54 -1.41
CA TRP A 22 17.04 14.26 -1.04
C TRP A 22 18.42 14.00 -1.68
N SER A 23 18.94 14.92 -2.50
CA SER A 23 20.25 14.77 -3.12
C SER A 23 21.35 15.42 -2.27
N PRO A 24 22.52 14.77 -2.14
CA PRO A 24 23.58 15.29 -1.27
C PRO A 24 24.25 16.52 -1.86
N ASP A 25 24.57 17.48 -0.98
CA ASP A 25 25.41 18.61 -1.33
C ASP A 25 26.76 18.15 -1.89
N ALA A 26 27.34 18.94 -2.79
CA ALA A 26 28.59 18.61 -3.47
C ALA A 26 29.76 18.34 -2.49
N THR A 27 29.77 19.01 -1.34
CA THR A 27 30.76 18.82 -0.27
C THR A 27 30.59 17.45 0.41
N VAL A 28 29.35 17.06 0.71
CA VAL A 28 29.01 15.77 1.33
C VAL A 28 29.28 14.63 0.36
N ALA A 29 28.96 14.80 -0.93
CA ALA A 29 29.27 13.83 -1.98
C ALA A 29 30.79 13.61 -2.13
N ALA A 30 31.60 14.68 -2.04
CA ALA A 30 33.05 14.56 -2.06
C ALA A 30 33.59 13.80 -0.83
N GLN A 31 33.08 14.12 0.36
CA GLN A 31 33.45 13.44 1.61
C GLN A 31 33.04 11.94 1.61
N ALA A 32 31.92 11.61 0.95
CA ALA A 32 31.49 10.24 0.69
C ALA A 32 32.55 9.44 -0.06
N SER A 33 32.99 10.00 -1.19
CA SER A 33 33.93 9.34 -2.10
C SER A 33 35.30 9.13 -1.46
N ALA A 34 35.76 10.10 -0.65
CA ALA A 34 36.98 9.96 0.13
C ALA A 34 36.85 8.86 1.19
N SER A 35 35.71 8.80 1.90
CA SER A 35 35.44 7.75 2.89
C SER A 35 35.34 6.36 2.26
N GLN A 36 34.81 6.28 1.04
CA GLN A 36 34.73 5.06 0.25
C GLN A 36 36.12 4.49 -0.08
N GLN A 37 37.04 5.36 -0.50
CA GLN A 37 38.43 4.96 -0.80
C GLN A 37 39.14 4.43 0.45
N ILE A 38 39.00 5.12 1.58
CA ILE A 38 39.61 4.69 2.86
C ILE A 38 39.10 3.32 3.30
N LEU A 39 37.81 3.04 3.12
CA LEU A 39 37.20 1.76 3.52
C LEU A 39 37.60 0.62 2.57
N GLN A 40 37.77 0.90 1.28
CA GLN A 40 38.31 -0.06 0.31
C GLN A 40 39.78 -0.39 0.61
N GLU A 41 40.58 0.60 0.99
CA GLU A 41 41.96 0.40 1.43
C GLU A 41 42.07 -0.45 2.69
N LYS A 42 41.05 -0.42 3.56
CA LYS A 42 40.95 -1.28 4.75
C LYS A 42 40.50 -2.71 4.44
N GLY A 43 40.27 -3.04 3.16
CA GLY A 43 39.90 -4.39 2.73
C GLY A 43 38.46 -4.78 3.07
N LEU A 44 37.56 -3.81 3.31
CA LEU A 44 36.14 -4.12 3.42
C LEU A 44 35.57 -4.55 2.06
N ASP A 45 34.59 -5.46 2.12
CA ASP A 45 33.84 -5.91 0.95
C ASP A 45 33.24 -4.69 0.21
N PRO A 46 33.49 -4.53 -1.11
CA PRO A 46 32.98 -3.41 -1.89
C PRO A 46 31.47 -3.21 -1.78
N GLU A 47 30.67 -4.26 -1.55
CA GLU A 47 29.22 -4.11 -1.36
C GLU A 47 28.86 -3.50 0.01
N LEU A 48 29.56 -3.89 1.08
CA LEU A 48 29.39 -3.26 2.40
C LEU A 48 29.86 -1.80 2.38
N VAL A 49 30.99 -1.53 1.72
CA VAL A 49 31.47 -0.16 1.55
C VAL A 49 30.43 0.67 0.81
N ARG A 50 29.87 0.14 -0.29
CA ARG A 50 28.84 0.83 -1.08
C ARG A 50 27.61 1.16 -0.24
N ARG A 51 27.14 0.24 0.61
CA ARG A 51 26.02 0.48 1.53
C ARG A 51 26.33 1.52 2.61
N LEU A 52 27.55 1.53 3.14
CA LEU A 52 27.97 2.48 4.18
C LEU A 52 28.19 3.89 3.63
N THR A 53 28.62 4.01 2.37
CA THR A 53 28.89 5.29 1.71
C THR A 53 27.79 5.71 0.74
N GLN A 54 26.64 5.05 0.74
CA GLN A 54 25.50 5.43 -0.08
C GLN A 54 24.89 6.72 0.49
N ILE A 55 25.31 7.87 -0.06
CA ILE A 55 24.78 9.20 0.32
C ILE A 55 23.61 9.62 -0.59
N GLY A 56 23.11 8.71 -1.43
CA GLY A 56 21.81 8.88 -2.08
C GLY A 56 20.71 8.44 -1.12
N GLY A 57 19.65 9.22 -0.97
CA GLY A 57 18.51 8.95 -0.07
C GLY A 57 17.86 7.57 -0.21
N PRO A 58 16.78 7.31 0.54
CA PRO A 58 16.17 5.97 0.66
C PRO A 58 15.95 5.35 -0.72
N THR A 59 16.58 4.18 -0.94
CA THR A 59 16.48 3.49 -2.22
C THR A 59 15.30 2.52 -2.17
N LEU A 60 14.57 2.41 -3.28
CA LEU A 60 13.40 1.53 -3.37
C LEU A 60 13.74 0.03 -3.20
N ALA A 61 15.02 -0.33 -3.31
CA ALA A 61 15.51 -1.68 -3.07
C ALA A 61 15.60 -2.02 -1.57
N ASP A 62 15.69 -1.00 -0.71
CA ASP A 62 15.75 -1.19 0.74
C ASP A 62 14.33 -1.33 1.32
N THR A 63 14.25 -1.98 2.47
CA THR A 63 13.01 -2.04 3.26
C THR A 63 12.66 -0.63 3.77
N ASP A 64 11.37 -0.30 3.84
CA ASP A 64 10.92 0.98 4.39
C ASP A 64 11.39 1.17 5.85
N PRO A 65 12.31 2.12 6.13
CA PRO A 65 12.81 2.34 7.47
C PRO A 65 11.75 2.97 8.39
N THR A 66 10.76 3.66 7.83
CA THR A 66 9.73 4.36 8.61
C THR A 66 8.59 3.44 9.06
N ARG A 67 8.44 2.28 8.40
CA ARG A 67 7.32 1.34 8.58
C ARG A 67 5.93 1.94 8.36
N ILE A 68 5.85 3.17 7.82
CA ILE A 68 4.60 3.83 7.51
C ILE A 68 3.96 3.18 6.28
N MET A 69 4.78 2.84 5.26
CA MET A 69 4.29 2.25 4.01
C MET A 69 3.64 0.87 4.23
N PRO A 70 4.22 -0.07 5.00
CA PRO A 70 3.57 -1.32 5.39
C PRO A 70 2.21 -1.14 6.07
N VAL A 71 2.11 -0.18 6.99
CA VAL A 71 0.85 0.12 7.69
C VAL A 71 -0.18 0.70 6.72
N ALA A 72 0.23 1.62 5.85
CA ALA A 72 -0.64 2.21 4.83
C ALA A 72 -1.18 1.15 3.85
N VAL A 73 -0.33 0.23 3.38
CA VAL A 73 -0.73 -0.91 2.54
C VAL A 73 -1.73 -1.81 3.27
N GLY A 74 -1.47 -2.15 4.53
CA GLY A 74 -2.38 -2.96 5.35
C GLY A 74 -3.74 -2.28 5.57
N ALA A 75 -3.74 -0.98 5.86
CA ALA A 75 -4.96 -0.19 6.01
C ALA A 75 -5.76 -0.12 4.70
N LEU A 76 -5.09 0.04 3.55
CA LEU A 76 -5.72 0.06 2.24
C LEU A 76 -6.32 -1.31 1.87
N ASN A 77 -5.64 -2.40 2.22
CA ASN A 77 -6.18 -3.75 2.08
C ASN A 77 -7.43 -3.94 2.95
N MET A 78 -7.42 -3.44 4.19
CA MET A 78 -8.61 -3.46 5.05
C MET A 78 -9.77 -2.68 4.44
N ALA A 79 -9.52 -1.48 3.91
CA ALA A 79 -10.53 -0.67 3.25
C ALA A 79 -11.14 -1.40 2.02
N ASN A 80 -10.32 -2.11 1.24
CA ASN A 80 -10.80 -2.94 0.14
C ASN A 80 -11.71 -4.07 0.61
N VAL A 81 -11.39 -4.73 1.73
CA VAL A 81 -12.22 -5.77 2.34
C VAL A 81 -13.56 -5.19 2.80
N GLU A 82 -13.56 -4.02 3.42
CA GLU A 82 -14.78 -3.38 3.91
C GLU A 82 -15.69 -2.92 2.78
N ILE A 83 -15.15 -2.31 1.73
CA ILE A 83 -15.93 -1.95 0.54
C ILE A 83 -16.52 -3.19 -0.13
N GLY A 84 -15.72 -4.27 -0.25
CA GLY A 84 -16.19 -5.54 -0.78
C GLY A 84 -17.32 -6.16 0.04
N ASN A 85 -17.25 -6.07 1.37
CA ASN A 85 -18.33 -6.54 2.25
C ASN A 85 -19.57 -5.64 2.15
N TRP A 86 -19.38 -4.33 2.11
CA TRP A 86 -20.47 -3.35 2.00
C TRP A 86 -21.24 -3.46 0.68
N THR A 87 -20.54 -3.58 -0.44
CA THR A 87 -21.16 -3.79 -1.76
C THR A 87 -21.97 -5.09 -1.79
N ARG A 88 -21.44 -6.19 -1.24
CA ARG A 88 -22.16 -7.47 -1.11
C ARG A 88 -23.40 -7.35 -0.22
N GLN A 89 -23.31 -6.66 0.91
CA GLN A 89 -24.44 -6.43 1.82
C GLN A 89 -25.55 -5.61 1.15
N ARG A 90 -25.19 -4.51 0.45
CA ARG A 90 -26.14 -3.70 -0.33
C ARG A 90 -26.86 -4.50 -1.40
N ARG A 91 -26.12 -5.33 -2.15
CA ARG A 91 -26.72 -6.17 -3.18
C ARG A 91 -27.73 -7.16 -2.60
N ARG A 92 -27.39 -7.83 -1.49
CA ARG A 92 -28.31 -8.72 -0.79
C ARG A 92 -29.56 -8.01 -0.26
N ALA A 93 -29.39 -6.81 0.29
CA ALA A 93 -30.52 -6.00 0.76
C ALA A 93 -31.48 -5.61 -0.40
N LYS A 94 -30.92 -5.25 -1.57
CA LYS A 94 -31.70 -5.01 -2.79
C LYS A 94 -32.41 -6.29 -3.27
N GLU A 95 -31.72 -7.42 -3.34
CA GLU A 95 -32.30 -8.72 -3.74
C GLU A 95 -33.43 -9.15 -2.79
N HIS A 96 -33.29 -8.90 -1.49
CA HIS A 96 -34.33 -9.16 -0.50
C HIS A 96 -35.55 -8.23 -0.66
N ALA A 97 -35.33 -6.93 -0.87
CA ALA A 97 -36.41 -5.98 -1.13
C ALA A 97 -37.19 -6.30 -2.42
N LEU A 98 -36.54 -6.93 -3.39
CA LEU A 98 -37.15 -7.40 -4.65
C LEU A 98 -37.78 -8.80 -4.54
N GLY A 99 -37.70 -9.47 -3.39
CA GLY A 99 -38.22 -10.83 -3.20
C GLY A 99 -37.49 -11.90 -4.03
N LEU A 100 -36.30 -11.60 -4.55
CA LEU A 100 -35.47 -12.52 -5.34
C LEU A 100 -34.59 -13.42 -4.44
N GLY A 101 -34.62 -13.20 -3.13
CA GLY A 101 -33.92 -14.02 -2.15
C GLY A 101 -34.43 -15.46 -2.19
N SER A 102 -33.52 -16.42 -2.39
CA SER A 102 -33.84 -17.84 -2.30
C SER A 102 -34.42 -18.15 -0.92
N ALA A 103 -35.71 -18.50 -0.87
CA ALA A 103 -36.34 -19.03 0.32
C ALA A 103 -35.46 -20.15 0.91
N PRO A 104 -35.11 -20.12 2.20
CA PRO A 104 -34.51 -21.28 2.82
C PRO A 104 -35.52 -22.43 2.66
N LYS A 105 -35.05 -23.62 2.31
CA LYS A 105 -35.84 -24.83 2.52
C LYS A 105 -36.18 -24.86 4.00
N SER A 106 -37.42 -24.50 4.31
CA SER A 106 -38.02 -24.59 5.62
C SER A 106 -37.87 -26.03 6.10
N ASN A 107 -37.06 -26.23 7.14
CA ASN A 107 -37.33 -27.33 8.04
C ASN A 107 -38.56 -26.89 8.85
N GLU A 108 -39.61 -27.69 8.78
CA GLU A 108 -40.94 -27.39 9.30
C GLU A 108 -40.91 -27.08 10.81
N GLY A 109 -41.76 -26.11 11.19
CA GLY A 109 -42.27 -26.00 12.55
C GLY A 109 -41.65 -24.90 13.39
N SER A 110 -42.11 -23.67 13.24
CA SER A 110 -42.85 -22.93 14.28
C SER A 110 -43.11 -21.48 13.86
N ALA A 111 -44.20 -20.97 14.38
CA ALA A 111 -44.98 -19.86 13.89
C ALA A 111 -44.51 -18.47 14.37
N GLU A 112 -45.00 -17.46 13.64
CA GLU A 112 -45.27 -16.06 14.03
C GLU A 112 -44.16 -14.98 13.84
N PRO A 113 -44.57 -13.71 13.58
CA PRO A 113 -43.89 -12.83 12.62
C PRO A 113 -43.20 -11.63 13.28
N GLY A 114 -41.96 -11.37 12.85
CA GLY A 114 -41.24 -10.12 13.07
C GLY A 114 -40.17 -9.94 11.98
N PRO A 115 -39.77 -8.71 11.63
CA PRO A 115 -38.78 -8.45 10.59
C PRO A 115 -37.37 -8.66 11.17
N GLU A 116 -37.07 -9.89 11.61
CA GLU A 116 -35.74 -10.28 12.02
C GLU A 116 -34.92 -10.52 10.74
N PRO A 117 -33.82 -9.78 10.51
CA PRO A 117 -33.00 -9.98 9.32
C PRO A 117 -32.46 -11.41 9.33
N GLU A 118 -32.74 -12.18 8.28
CA GLU A 118 -32.24 -13.55 8.15
C GLU A 118 -30.73 -13.59 8.45
N PRO A 119 -30.27 -14.58 9.24
CA PRO A 119 -28.89 -14.63 9.69
C PRO A 119 -27.97 -14.74 8.47
N GLU A 120 -27.11 -13.75 8.30
CA GLU A 120 -26.10 -13.71 7.25
C GLU A 120 -25.39 -15.08 7.14
N PRO A 121 -25.24 -15.66 5.92
CA PRO A 121 -24.74 -17.02 5.78
C PRO A 121 -23.35 -17.14 6.41
N LEU A 122 -23.15 -18.17 7.25
CA LEU A 122 -21.92 -18.38 8.05
C LEU A 122 -20.64 -18.21 7.22
N ARG A 123 -20.65 -18.65 5.96
CA ARG A 123 -19.54 -18.50 5.02
C ARG A 123 -19.13 -17.04 4.77
N SER A 124 -20.05 -16.07 4.70
CA SER A 124 -19.67 -14.67 4.46
C SER A 124 -19.12 -14.01 5.72
N ARG A 125 -19.61 -14.39 6.90
CA ARG A 125 -19.04 -13.96 8.19
C ARG A 125 -17.63 -14.50 8.40
N VAL A 126 -17.40 -15.78 8.08
CA VAL A 126 -16.06 -16.39 8.15
C VAL A 126 -15.14 -15.74 7.13
N LEU A 127 -15.59 -15.59 5.87
CA LEU A 127 -14.78 -14.98 4.82
C LEU A 127 -14.40 -13.53 5.16
N SER A 128 -15.33 -12.70 5.64
CA SER A 128 -15.03 -11.32 6.02
C SER A 128 -14.04 -11.25 7.17
N THR A 129 -14.17 -12.12 8.17
CA THR A 129 -13.25 -12.21 9.31
C THR A 129 -11.85 -12.64 8.86
N VAL A 130 -11.75 -13.66 8.00
CA VAL A 130 -10.47 -14.13 7.46
C VAL A 130 -9.79 -13.05 6.61
N LEU A 131 -10.55 -12.34 5.78
CA LEU A 131 -10.01 -11.25 4.97
C LEU A 131 -9.52 -10.06 5.83
N ARG A 132 -10.25 -9.73 6.90
CA ARG A 132 -9.84 -8.71 7.89
C ARG A 132 -8.56 -9.13 8.61
N ALA A 133 -8.48 -10.39 9.07
CA ALA A 133 -7.28 -10.94 9.68
C ALA A 133 -6.11 -10.95 8.69
N GLY A 134 -6.35 -11.31 7.42
CA GLY A 134 -5.37 -11.28 6.35
C GLY A 134 -4.81 -9.88 6.11
N ALA A 135 -5.64 -8.84 6.15
CA ALA A 135 -5.18 -7.45 6.06
C ALA A 135 -4.24 -7.08 7.21
N VAL A 136 -4.55 -7.48 8.45
CA VAL A 136 -3.69 -7.22 9.61
C VAL A 136 -2.39 -8.02 9.55
N ILE A 137 -2.47 -9.31 9.20
CA ILE A 137 -1.30 -10.20 9.04
C ILE A 137 -0.39 -9.76 7.88
N SER A 138 -0.94 -9.06 6.88
CA SER A 138 -0.13 -8.52 5.79
C SER A 138 0.89 -7.47 6.23
N ILE A 139 0.68 -6.80 7.36
CA ILE A 139 1.58 -5.73 7.86
C ILE A 139 2.97 -6.28 8.23
N PRO A 140 3.13 -7.28 9.13
CA PRO A 140 4.46 -7.83 9.43
C PRO A 140 5.14 -8.46 8.22
N ILE A 141 4.37 -9.00 7.27
CA ILE A 141 4.91 -9.49 5.99
C ILE A 141 5.49 -8.31 5.19
N ALA A 142 4.73 -7.22 5.05
CA ALA A 142 5.15 -6.03 4.34
C ALA A 142 6.40 -5.37 4.95
N THR A 143 6.63 -5.49 6.28
CA THR A 143 7.86 -4.95 6.90
C THR A 143 9.15 -5.67 6.49
N GLN A 144 9.08 -6.84 5.85
CA GLN A 144 10.26 -7.63 5.45
C GLN A 144 10.62 -7.45 3.98
N VAL A 145 9.83 -6.68 3.24
CA VAL A 145 9.86 -6.63 1.79
C VAL A 145 10.47 -5.30 1.31
N PRO A 146 11.21 -5.28 0.20
CA PRO A 146 11.70 -4.05 -0.43
C PRO A 146 10.59 -3.01 -0.67
N ALA A 147 10.90 -1.73 -0.48
CA ALA A 147 9.94 -0.63 -0.63
C ALA A 147 9.33 -0.56 -2.04
N VAL A 148 10.04 -0.99 -3.08
CA VAL A 148 9.52 -1.07 -4.45
C VAL A 148 8.26 -1.95 -4.55
N LEU A 149 8.23 -3.07 -3.81
CA LEU A 149 7.08 -3.96 -3.80
C LEU A 149 5.93 -3.35 -3.00
N LEU A 150 6.21 -2.58 -1.95
CA LEU A 150 5.19 -1.84 -1.20
C LEU A 150 4.52 -0.78 -2.07
N VAL A 151 5.29 -0.04 -2.88
CA VAL A 151 4.74 0.92 -3.84
C VAL A 151 3.86 0.23 -4.88
N TYR A 152 4.31 -0.90 -5.40
CA TYR A 152 3.53 -1.73 -6.32
C TYR A 152 2.22 -2.20 -5.68
N TRP A 153 2.27 -2.80 -4.48
CA TRP A 153 1.09 -3.28 -3.77
C TRP A 153 0.13 -2.15 -3.40
N ALA A 154 0.64 -1.02 -2.91
CA ALA A 154 -0.15 0.16 -2.61
C ALA A 154 -0.89 0.66 -3.86
N THR A 155 -0.20 0.77 -4.99
CA THR A 155 -0.77 1.23 -6.26
C THR A 155 -1.86 0.27 -6.75
N SER A 156 -1.60 -1.04 -6.72
CA SER A 156 -2.58 -2.07 -7.09
C SER A 156 -3.82 -2.05 -6.18
N ALA A 157 -3.63 -1.93 -4.88
CA ALA A 157 -4.72 -1.86 -3.90
C ALA A 157 -5.52 -0.56 -4.07
N CYS A 158 -4.86 0.55 -4.41
CA CYS A 158 -5.51 1.83 -4.69
C CYS A 158 -6.34 1.77 -5.98
N ALA A 159 -5.81 1.16 -7.05
CA ALA A 159 -6.56 0.94 -8.28
C ALA A 159 -7.81 0.08 -8.03
N THR A 160 -7.69 -0.99 -7.23
CA THR A 160 -8.82 -1.83 -6.84
C THR A 160 -9.86 -1.05 -6.03
N PHE A 161 -9.40 -0.24 -5.08
CA PHE A 161 -10.25 0.62 -4.27
C PHE A 161 -11.04 1.62 -5.14
N ALA A 162 -10.35 2.28 -6.07
CA ALA A 162 -10.96 3.22 -7.01
C ALA A 162 -11.98 2.53 -7.93
N GLN A 163 -11.66 1.35 -8.46
CA GLN A 163 -12.58 0.54 -9.27
C GLN A 163 -13.85 0.18 -8.47
N ASN A 164 -13.69 -0.31 -7.24
CA ASN A 164 -14.81 -0.70 -6.39
C ASN A 164 -15.69 0.52 -6.03
N MET A 165 -15.08 1.66 -5.73
CA MET A 165 -15.82 2.91 -5.47
C MET A 165 -16.58 3.38 -6.71
N TYR A 166 -15.93 3.34 -7.88
CA TYR A 166 -16.55 3.74 -9.14
C TYR A 166 -17.78 2.88 -9.46
N PHE A 167 -17.66 1.55 -9.35
CA PHE A 167 -18.80 0.66 -9.58
C PHE A 167 -19.90 0.85 -8.53
N ALA A 168 -19.54 1.00 -7.25
CA ALA A 168 -20.53 1.24 -6.20
C ALA A 168 -21.29 2.56 -6.38
N ARG A 169 -20.64 3.60 -6.94
CA ARG A 169 -21.29 4.86 -7.30
C ARG A 169 -22.25 4.67 -8.48
N LYS A 170 -21.81 3.98 -9.53
CA LYS A 170 -22.64 3.72 -10.72
C LYS A 170 -23.89 2.89 -10.39
N GLU A 171 -23.82 1.98 -9.42
CA GLU A 171 -24.99 1.21 -8.94
C GLU A 171 -25.97 2.02 -8.07
N ALA A 172 -25.58 3.22 -7.66
CA ALA A 172 -26.40 4.12 -6.83
C ALA A 172 -27.12 5.21 -7.65
N GLU A 173 -26.65 5.48 -8.87
CA GLU A 173 -27.34 6.29 -9.89
C GLU A 173 -28.45 5.47 -10.57
#